data_AF-A0ABD4ZLR3-F1
#
_entry.id   AF-A0ABD4ZLR3-F1
#
_cell.length_a   1.000
_cell.length_b   1.000
_cell.length_c   1.000
_cell.angle_alpha   90.00
_cell.angle_beta   90.00
_cell.angle_gamma   90.00
#
_symmetry.space_group_name_H-M   'P 1'
#
loop_
_entity.id
_entity.type
_entity.pdbx_description
1 polymer ?
#
loop_
_entity_poly.entity_id
_entity_poly.type
_entity_poly.pdbx_seq_one_letter_code
_entity_poly.pdbx_strand_id
1 'polypeptide(L)'
;MLYCDFMRFYSLSDNEIITRNILKQYQSTNDSNIQELILAIVCNILIFSIENDKFENVSYFLNKIQNIKTTPQLLFYKIDIEFFKNIIEIKNSNDAGKINKCKNFIKTLQDAGMEEYSNELRKFIKDNF
;
A
#
# COMPACT_ATOMS: atom_id res chain seq x y z
N MET A 1 5.21 -10.87 9.97
CA MET A 1 6.20 -11.39 9.01
C MET A 1 5.59 -12.53 8.21
N LEU A 2 5.42 -13.74 8.78
CA LEU A 2 4.91 -14.92 8.04
C LEU A 2 3.70 -14.61 7.14
N TYR A 3 2.57 -14.16 7.67
CA TYR A 3 1.40 -13.90 6.82
C TYR A 3 1.69 -12.91 5.67
N CYS A 4 2.41 -11.81 5.93
CA CYS A 4 2.76 -10.80 4.93
C CYS A 4 3.55 -11.39 3.76
N ASP A 5 4.52 -12.26 4.05
CA ASP A 5 5.39 -12.90 3.07
C ASP A 5 4.62 -13.93 2.21
N PHE A 6 3.60 -14.56 2.78
CA PHE A 6 2.79 -15.59 2.12
C PHE A 6 1.51 -15.06 1.47
N MET A 7 1.21 -13.75 1.54
CA MET A 7 -0.06 -13.21 1.02
C MET A 7 -0.28 -13.52 -0.46
N ARG A 8 0.79 -13.57 -1.27
CA ARG A 8 0.72 -13.87 -2.72
C ARG A 8 0.14 -15.27 -3.02
N PHE A 9 0.16 -16.19 -2.06
CA PHE A 9 -0.37 -17.55 -2.22
C PHE A 9 -1.86 -17.66 -1.92
N TYR A 10 -2.48 -16.62 -1.37
CA TYR A 10 -3.91 -16.58 -1.08
C TYR A 10 -4.67 -15.79 -2.14
N SER A 11 -5.96 -16.08 -2.31
CA SER A 11 -6.83 -15.25 -3.14
C SER A 11 -6.97 -13.85 -2.53
N LEU A 12 -7.36 -12.86 -3.34
CA LEU A 12 -7.64 -11.50 -2.82
C LEU A 12 -8.71 -11.55 -1.71
N SER A 13 -9.80 -12.32 -1.90
CA SER A 13 -10.85 -12.46 -0.90
C SER A 13 -10.37 -13.07 0.41
N ASP A 14 -9.50 -14.09 0.36
CA ASP A 14 -8.93 -14.70 1.57
C ASP A 14 -8.01 -13.70 2.28
N ASN A 15 -7.16 -13.02 1.53
CA ASN A 15 -6.29 -11.97 2.06
C ASN A 15 -7.09 -10.85 2.72
N GLU A 16 -8.21 -10.44 2.14
CA GLU A 16 -9.09 -9.43 2.73
C GLU A 16 -9.69 -9.91 4.06
N ILE A 17 -10.19 -11.15 4.13
CA ILE A 17 -10.76 -11.72 5.35
C ILE A 17 -9.72 -11.80 6.47
N ILE A 18 -8.54 -12.35 6.17
CA ILE A 18 -7.46 -12.51 7.15
C ILE A 18 -6.99 -11.12 7.62
N THR A 19 -6.78 -10.19 6.70
CA THR A 19 -6.35 -8.82 7.02
C THR A 19 -7.37 -8.09 7.88
N ARG A 20 -8.68 -8.26 7.63
CA ARG A 20 -9.74 -7.70 8.48
C ARG A 20 -9.64 -8.19 9.92
N ASN A 21 -9.33 -9.46 10.13
CA ASN A 21 -9.18 -10.03 11.47
C ASN A 21 -7.93 -9.47 12.18
N ILE A 22 -6.80 -9.38 11.48
CA ILE A 22 -5.57 -8.77 12.01
C ILE A 22 -5.83 -7.31 12.42
N LEU A 23 -6.44 -6.52 11.54
CA LEU A 23 -6.73 -5.12 11.82
C LEU A 23 -7.69 -4.97 13.01
N LYS A 24 -8.71 -5.81 13.13
CA LYS A 24 -9.60 -5.78 14.31
C LYS A 24 -8.84 -6.04 15.62
N GLN A 25 -7.89 -6.97 15.60
CA GLN A 25 -7.11 -7.33 16.79
C GLN A 25 -6.11 -6.24 17.20
N TYR A 26 -5.50 -5.56 16.22
CA TYR A 26 -4.37 -4.66 16.48
C TYR A 26 -4.64 -3.17 16.16
N GLN A 27 -5.87 -2.78 15.82
CA GLN A 27 -6.22 -1.40 15.42
C GLN A 27 -5.82 -0.30 16.43
N SER A 28 -5.73 -0.62 17.72
CA SER A 28 -5.45 0.32 18.81
C SER A 28 -4.02 0.19 19.36
N THR A 29 -3.14 -0.57 18.70
CA THR A 29 -1.76 -0.72 19.14
C THR A 29 -0.96 0.57 18.90
N ASN A 30 -0.06 0.89 19.85
CA ASN A 30 0.97 1.92 19.69
C ASN A 30 2.36 1.33 19.45
N ASP A 31 2.48 0.01 19.36
CA ASP A 31 3.73 -0.67 19.05
C ASP A 31 4.10 -0.43 17.59
N SER A 32 5.22 0.27 17.36
CA SER A 32 5.66 0.64 16.02
C SER A 32 6.03 -0.56 15.15
N ASN A 33 6.51 -1.68 15.72
CA ASN A 33 6.81 -2.88 14.96
C ASN A 33 5.52 -3.55 14.47
N ILE A 34 4.48 -3.58 15.30
CA ILE A 34 3.16 -4.09 14.89
C ILE A 34 2.53 -3.15 13.85
N GLN A 35 2.63 -1.83 14.04
CA GLN A 35 2.14 -0.85 13.06
C GLN A 35 2.84 -0.99 11.71
N GLU A 36 4.15 -1.21 11.71
CA GLU A 36 4.93 -1.47 10.49
C GLU A 36 4.38 -2.67 9.73
N LEU A 37 4.18 -3.81 10.42
CA LEU A 37 3.59 -5.01 9.82
C LEU A 37 2.17 -4.77 9.29
N ILE A 38 1.36 -3.99 10.00
CA ILE A 38 0.02 -3.62 9.56
C ILE A 38 0.08 -2.81 8.25
N LEU A 39 0.97 -1.81 8.17
CA LEU A 39 1.12 -0.99 6.97
C LEU A 39 1.62 -1.84 5.80
N ALA A 40 2.58 -2.74 6.02
CA ALA A 40 3.07 -3.67 4.99
C ALA A 40 1.94 -4.58 4.45
N ILE A 41 1.12 -5.15 5.33
CA ILE A 41 -0.05 -5.95 4.92
C ILE A 41 -1.02 -5.12 4.11
N VAL A 42 -1.29 -3.87 4.52
CA VAL A 42 -2.18 -2.98 3.76
C VAL A 42 -1.57 -2.61 2.41
N CYS A 43 -0.27 -2.32 2.30
CA CYS A 43 0.40 -2.15 1.01
C CYS A 43 0.14 -3.33 0.07
N ASN A 44 0.34 -4.55 0.56
CA ASN A 44 0.11 -5.76 -0.23
C ASN A 44 -1.34 -5.90 -0.69
N ILE A 45 -2.32 -5.59 0.17
CA ILE A 45 -3.73 -5.54 -0.23
C ILE A 45 -3.96 -4.53 -1.37
N LEU A 46 -3.38 -3.34 -1.29
CA LEU A 46 -3.50 -2.34 -2.36
C LEU A 46 -2.91 -2.84 -3.68
N ILE A 47 -1.74 -3.46 -3.64
CA ILE A 47 -1.08 -4.04 -4.81
C ILE A 47 -1.97 -5.12 -5.44
N PHE A 48 -2.45 -6.08 -4.65
CA PHE A 48 -3.30 -7.16 -5.17
C PHE A 48 -4.65 -6.63 -5.69
N SER A 49 -5.22 -5.61 -5.07
CA SER A 49 -6.40 -4.91 -5.59
C SER A 49 -6.15 -4.31 -6.97
N ILE A 50 -4.99 -3.68 -7.19
CA ILE A 50 -4.60 -3.10 -8.49
C ILE A 50 -4.42 -4.20 -9.55
N GLU A 51 -3.70 -5.28 -9.22
CA GLU A 51 -3.46 -6.39 -10.16
C GLU A 51 -4.74 -7.14 -10.54
N ASN A 52 -5.73 -7.20 -9.65
CA ASN A 52 -7.01 -7.86 -9.90
C ASN A 52 -8.10 -6.92 -10.42
N ASP A 53 -7.80 -5.62 -10.56
CA ASP A 53 -8.77 -4.56 -10.90
C ASP A 53 -10.02 -4.56 -10.00
N LYS A 54 -9.83 -4.77 -8.69
CA LYS A 54 -10.88 -4.87 -7.67
C LYS A 54 -10.62 -3.92 -6.50
N PHE A 55 -11.45 -2.91 -6.36
CA PHE A 55 -11.22 -1.78 -5.46
C PHE A 55 -12.30 -1.59 -4.38
N GLU A 56 -13.33 -2.41 -4.36
CA GLU A 56 -14.55 -2.21 -3.55
C GLU A 56 -14.24 -2.09 -2.05
N ASN A 57 -13.24 -2.83 -1.58
CA ASN A 57 -12.88 -2.91 -0.16
C ASN A 57 -11.68 -2.06 0.24
N VAL A 58 -10.98 -1.43 -0.70
CA VAL A 58 -9.75 -0.67 -0.44
C VAL A 58 -9.94 0.41 0.63
N SER A 59 -11.07 1.12 0.57
CA SER A 59 -11.41 2.19 1.51
C SER A 59 -11.46 1.71 2.96
N TYR A 60 -11.91 0.47 3.20
CA TYR A 60 -11.93 -0.11 4.54
C TYR A 60 -10.52 -0.20 5.14
N PHE A 61 -9.56 -0.70 4.37
CA PHE A 61 -8.19 -0.91 4.83
C PHE A 61 -7.48 0.42 5.08
N LEU A 62 -7.62 1.38 4.15
CA LEU A 62 -7.07 2.73 4.30
C LEU A 62 -7.62 3.43 5.54
N ASN A 63 -8.94 3.36 5.78
CA ASN A 63 -9.56 3.95 6.95
C ASN A 63 -9.07 3.33 8.27
N LYS A 64 -8.71 2.03 8.27
CA LYS A 64 -8.19 1.35 9.46
C LYS A 64 -6.78 1.79 9.85
N ILE A 65 -5.97 2.25 8.90
CA ILE A 65 -4.58 2.68 9.15
C ILE A 65 -4.40 4.20 9.22
N GLN A 66 -5.47 4.97 8.99
CA GLN A 66 -5.40 6.44 8.91
C GLN A 66 -4.86 7.09 10.20
N ASN A 67 -5.13 6.48 11.37
CA ASN A 67 -4.73 7.00 12.67
C ASN A 67 -3.29 6.64 13.06
N ILE A 68 -2.62 5.76 12.31
CA ILE A 68 -1.22 5.42 12.54
C ILE A 68 -0.39 6.66 12.18
N LYS A 69 0.26 7.27 13.17
CA LYS A 69 1.09 8.47 12.98
C LYS A 69 2.30 8.15 12.12
N THR A 70 2.70 9.08 11.27
CA THR A 70 3.96 8.98 10.55
C THR A 70 5.13 9.16 11.52
N THR A 71 6.05 8.20 11.52
CA THR A 71 7.33 8.25 12.23
C THR A 71 8.44 7.88 11.24
N PRO A 72 9.72 8.15 11.54
CA PRO A 72 10.82 7.73 10.67
C PRO A 72 10.79 6.24 10.32
N GLN A 73 10.47 5.37 11.29
CA GLN A 73 10.35 3.92 11.07
C GLN A 73 9.26 3.57 10.04
N LEU A 74 8.15 4.30 10.05
CA LEU A 74 6.97 3.98 9.23
C LEU A 74 6.93 4.75 7.90
N LEU A 75 7.90 5.64 7.66
CA LEU A 75 7.84 6.60 6.56
C LEU A 75 7.79 5.91 5.19
N PHE A 76 8.58 4.86 4.99
CA PHE A 76 8.60 4.10 3.74
C PHE A 76 7.21 3.58 3.38
N TYR A 77 6.56 2.84 4.28
CA TYR A 77 5.23 2.28 4.03
C TYR A 77 4.16 3.37 3.84
N LYS A 78 4.28 4.51 4.52
CA LYS A 78 3.38 5.65 4.31
C LYS A 78 3.49 6.24 2.91
N ILE A 79 4.71 6.34 2.38
CA ILE A 79 4.95 6.78 1.00
C ILE A 79 4.34 5.77 0.03
N ASP A 80 4.59 4.48 0.24
CA ASP A 80 4.05 3.40 -0.58
C ASP A 80 2.52 3.37 -0.63
N ILE A 81 1.87 3.48 0.53
CA ILE A 81 0.41 3.50 0.62
C ILE A 81 -0.15 4.69 -0.17
N GLU A 82 0.44 5.87 -0.03
CA GLU A 82 -0.02 7.03 -0.80
C GLU A 82 0.26 6.86 -2.30
N PHE A 83 1.37 6.25 -2.69
CA PHE A 83 1.63 5.89 -4.08
C PHE A 83 0.52 4.99 -4.64
N PHE A 84 0.25 3.84 -4.02
CA PHE A 84 -0.75 2.89 -4.52
C PHE A 84 -2.17 3.44 -4.43
N LYS A 85 -2.49 4.25 -3.43
CA LYS A 85 -3.77 4.96 -3.35
C LYS A 85 -3.98 5.88 -4.56
N ASN A 86 -2.96 6.64 -4.98
CA ASN A 86 -3.07 7.47 -6.18
C ASN A 86 -3.25 6.62 -7.46
N ILE A 87 -2.61 5.45 -7.55
CA ILE A 87 -2.84 4.51 -8.67
C ILE A 87 -4.31 4.06 -8.74
N ILE A 88 -4.88 3.65 -7.62
CA ILE A 88 -6.28 3.23 -7.52
C ILE A 88 -7.23 4.38 -7.90
N GLU A 89 -6.93 5.60 -7.43
CA GLU A 89 -7.71 6.78 -7.80
C GLU A 89 -7.64 7.10 -9.31
N ILE A 90 -6.49 6.91 -9.97
CA ILE A 90 -6.37 7.07 -11.43
C ILE A 90 -7.28 6.06 -12.13
N LYS A 91 -7.22 4.78 -11.74
CA LYS A 91 -8.07 3.73 -12.34
C LYS A 91 -9.57 3.99 -12.15
N ASN A 92 -9.96 4.60 -11.02
CA ASN A 92 -11.36 4.94 -10.75
C ASN A 92 -11.86 6.24 -11.41
N SER A 93 -10.99 7.22 -11.65
CA SER A 93 -11.42 8.59 -12.04
C SER A 93 -10.79 9.15 -13.31
N ASN A 94 -9.86 8.44 -13.95
CA ASN A 94 -9.07 8.92 -15.10
C ASN A 94 -8.36 10.28 -14.87
N ASP A 95 -8.13 10.68 -13.61
CA ASP A 95 -7.45 11.94 -13.27
C ASP A 95 -5.93 11.84 -13.48
N ALA A 96 -5.46 12.30 -14.65
CA ALA A 96 -4.05 12.34 -15.02
C ALA A 96 -3.18 13.18 -14.05
N GLY A 97 -3.75 14.09 -13.25
CA GLY A 97 -3.01 14.88 -12.26
C GLY A 97 -2.39 14.02 -11.16
N LYS A 98 -2.98 12.85 -10.88
CA LYS A 98 -2.51 11.89 -9.87
C LYS A 98 -1.25 11.15 -10.31
N ILE A 99 -1.03 10.98 -11.62
CA ILE A 99 0.21 10.38 -12.16
C ILE A 99 1.43 11.21 -11.73
N ASN A 100 1.30 12.55 -11.72
CA ASN A 100 2.39 13.42 -11.27
C ASN A 100 2.70 13.24 -9.78
N LYS A 101 1.69 12.94 -8.95
CA LYS A 101 1.93 12.60 -7.54
C LYS A 101 2.70 11.30 -7.40
N CYS A 102 2.35 10.26 -8.15
CA CYS A 102 3.10 9.00 -8.18
C CYS A 102 4.56 9.23 -8.60
N LYS A 103 4.82 10.05 -9.62
CA LYS A 103 6.17 10.42 -10.05
C LYS A 103 6.96 11.14 -8.95
N ASN A 104 6.32 11.99 -8.16
CA ASN A 104 6.97 12.65 -7.03
C ASN A 104 7.36 11.66 -5.92
N PHE A 105 6.51 10.68 -5.59
CA PHE A 105 6.86 9.64 -4.62
C PHE A 105 8.04 8.78 -5.10
N ILE A 106 8.05 8.38 -6.38
CA ILE A 106 9.18 7.66 -6.99
C ILE A 106 10.48 8.48 -6.87
N LYS A 107 10.40 9.79 -7.14
CA LYS A 107 11.56 10.67 -7.00
C LYS A 107 12.02 10.77 -5.56
N THR A 108 11.12 10.92 -4.59
CA THR A 108 11.47 10.94 -3.17
C THR A 108 12.22 9.69 -2.74
N LEU A 109 11.75 8.51 -3.16
CA LEU A 109 12.42 7.23 -2.87
C LEU A 109 13.79 7.14 -3.56
N GLN A 110 13.88 7.65 -4.79
CA GLN A 110 15.14 7.71 -5.54
C GLN A 110 16.16 8.62 -4.86
N ASP A 111 15.74 9.83 -4.47
CA ASP A 111 16.58 10.81 -3.76
C ASP A 111 17.01 10.29 -2.37
N ALA A 112 16.25 9.37 -1.78
CA ALA A 112 16.59 8.64 -0.55
C ALA A 112 17.54 7.45 -0.78
N GLY A 113 17.99 7.19 -2.01
CA GLY A 113 18.91 6.12 -2.37
C GLY A 113 18.26 4.78 -2.72
N MET A 114 16.93 4.72 -2.85
CA MET A 114 16.19 3.49 -3.18
C MET A 114 16.01 3.30 -4.69
N GLU A 115 17.10 3.36 -5.46
CA GLU A 115 17.07 3.36 -6.94
C GLU A 115 16.35 2.13 -7.52
N GLU A 116 16.67 0.93 -7.03
CA GLU A 116 16.05 -0.32 -7.50
C GLU A 116 14.53 -0.32 -7.27
N TYR A 117 14.10 0.05 -6.07
CA TYR A 117 12.69 0.12 -5.73
C TYR A 117 11.94 1.19 -6.55
N SER A 118 12.55 2.35 -6.73
CA SER A 118 12.00 3.40 -7.59
C SER A 118 11.82 2.92 -9.04
N ASN A 119 12.75 2.11 -9.56
CA ASN A 119 12.64 1.54 -10.89
C ASN A 119 11.51 0.50 -10.99
N GLU A 120 11.31 -0.33 -9.96
CA GLU A 120 10.16 -1.23 -9.88
C GLU A 120 8.83 -0.45 -9.86
N LEU A 121 8.73 0.65 -9.12
CA LEU A 121 7.52 1.49 -9.13
C LEU A 121 7.27 2.16 -10.50
N ARG A 122 8.32 2.59 -11.22
CA ARG A 122 8.17 3.11 -12.59
C ARG A 122 7.63 2.04 -13.53
N LYS A 123 8.16 0.82 -13.42
CA LYS A 123 7.70 -0.33 -14.19
C LYS A 123 6.25 -0.66 -13.84
N PHE A 124 5.90 -0.66 -12.56
CA PHE A 124 4.55 -0.90 -12.09
C PHE A 124 3.52 0.08 -12.69
N ILE A 125 3.85 1.38 -12.80
CA ILE A 125 2.99 2.35 -13.50
C ILE A 125 2.79 1.95 -14.97
N LYS A 126 3.87 1.64 -15.68
CA LYS A 126 3.85 1.28 -17.11
C LYS A 126 3.08 0.00 -17.39
N ASP A 127 3.12 -0.97 -16.47
CA ASP A 127 2.41 -2.23 -16.62
C ASP A 127 0.90 -2.08 -16.33
N ASN A 128 0.46 -0.96 -15.74
CA ASN A 128 -0.92 -0.71 -15.34
C ASN A 128 -1.62 0.45 -16.09
N PHE A 129 -0.89 1.21 -16.91
CA PHE A 129 -1.35 2.34 -17.75
C PHE A 129 -0.53 2.42 -19.05
#